data_AF-A0AA35SZB0-F1
#
_entry.id   AF-A0AA35SZB0-F1
#
_cell.length_a   1.000
_cell.length_b   1.000
_cell.length_c   1.000
_cell.angle_alpha   90.00
_cell.angle_beta   90.00
_cell.angle_gamma   90.00
#
_symmetry.space_group_name_H-M   'P 1'
#
loop_
_entity.id
_entity.type
_entity.pdbx_description
1 polymer ?
#
loop_
_entity_poly.entity_id
_entity_poly.type
_entity_poly.pdbx_seq_one_letter_code
_entity_poly.pdbx_strand_id
1 'polypeptide(L)'
;MLEFDSPEQETRFEELLEELRCMVCQNQTLADSNARLARDLRERTYNMVRSGKSNNEIIEHMVERFGDFVLYRPPLKKTTVLLWFGPAIFLIIAVSTFWLYSHRTRRRPISDLSPVEREKAQRLLDE
;
A
#
# COMPACT_ATOMS: atom_id res chain seq x y z
N MET A 1 29.79 -7.72 18.38
CA MET A 1 28.85 -8.77 17.96
C MET A 1 27.73 -8.76 18.99
N LEU A 2 26.48 -8.61 18.56
CA LEU A 2 25.36 -8.69 19.50
C LEU A 2 25.24 -10.16 19.92
N GLU A 3 25.20 -10.41 21.22
CA GLU A 3 25.10 -11.77 21.76
C GLU A 3 23.62 -12.06 22.05
N PHE A 4 23.10 -13.15 21.49
CA PHE A 4 21.72 -13.62 21.69
C PHE A 4 21.73 -14.92 22.47
N ASP A 5 20.72 -15.11 23.32
CA ASP A 5 20.62 -16.31 24.15
C ASP A 5 20.08 -17.52 23.35
N SER A 6 19.46 -17.27 22.19
CA SER A 6 19.01 -18.32 21.25
C SER A 6 18.97 -17.84 19.79
N PRO A 7 19.03 -18.75 18.79
CA PRO A 7 18.90 -18.41 17.37
C PRO A 7 17.56 -17.73 17.05
N GLU A 8 16.49 -18.10 17.75
CA GLU A 8 15.17 -17.49 17.55
C GLU A 8 15.15 -16.02 17.97
N GLN A 9 15.93 -15.62 18.99
CA GLN A 9 16.06 -14.21 19.35
C GLN A 9 16.78 -13.41 18.25
N GLU A 10 17.82 -13.99 17.66
CA GLU A 10 18.57 -13.37 16.56
C GLU A 10 17.67 -13.17 15.34
N THR A 11 16.96 -14.23 14.90
CA THR A 11 16.02 -14.13 13.77
C THR A 11 14.93 -13.09 14.04
N ARG A 12 14.31 -13.09 15.23
CA ARG A 12 13.30 -12.10 15.59
C ARG A 12 13.84 -10.68 15.60
N PHE A 13 15.08 -10.50 16.05
CA PHE A 13 15.73 -9.19 16.04
C PHE A 13 15.92 -8.71 14.59
N GLU A 14 16.43 -9.56 13.70
CA GLU A 14 16.60 -9.22 12.28
C GLU A 14 15.27 -8.87 11.60
N GLU A 15 14.21 -9.66 11.82
CA GLU A 15 12.85 -9.36 11.32
C GLU A 15 12.36 -7.98 11.79
N LEU A 16 12.56 -7.67 13.07
CA LEU A 16 12.16 -6.37 13.63
C LEU A 16 12.94 -5.21 13.01
N LEU A 17 14.20 -5.41 12.60
CA LEU A 17 14.98 -4.37 11.95
C LEU A 17 14.49 -4.05 10.54
N GLU A 18 13.91 -5.03 9.85
CA GLU A 18 13.29 -4.86 8.52
C GLU A 18 11.88 -4.23 8.61
N GLU A 19 11.12 -4.54 9.67
CA GLU A 19 9.78 -3.98 9.88
C GLU A 19 9.82 -2.53 10.39
N LEU A 20 10.93 -2.10 10.99
CA LEU A 20 11.13 -0.74 11.49
C LEU A 20 11.94 0.11 10.50
N ARG A 21 11.53 1.36 10.29
CA ARG A 21 12.18 2.31 9.37
C ARG A 21 12.94 3.42 10.09
N CYS A 22 14.04 3.87 9.47
CA CYS A 22 14.73 5.07 9.91
C CYS A 22 13.96 6.33 9.49
N MET A 23 13.34 7.01 10.45
CA MET A 23 12.52 8.22 10.20
C MET A 23 13.30 9.43 9.65
N VAL A 24 14.61 9.45 9.82
CA VAL A 24 15.49 10.53 9.36
C VAL A 24 16.22 10.21 8.06
N CYS A 25 15.95 9.03 7.50
CA CYS A 25 16.63 8.51 6.31
C CYS A 25 15.68 8.44 5.12
N GLN A 26 16.26 8.38 3.92
CA GLN A 26 15.50 8.28 2.66
C GLN A 26 15.05 6.83 2.42
N ASN A 27 13.86 6.47 2.91
CA ASN A 27 13.21 5.18 2.68
C ASN A 27 14.10 3.96 3.00
N GLN A 28 14.66 3.92 4.22
CA GLN A 28 15.54 2.84 4.69
C GLN A 28 14.99 2.19 5.95
N THR A 29 15.18 0.89 6.09
CA THR A 29 14.92 0.13 7.31
C THR A 29 15.98 0.41 8.39
N LEU A 30 15.78 -0.08 9.60
CA LEU A 30 16.83 -0.06 10.63
C LEU A 30 17.97 -1.02 10.32
N ALA A 31 17.70 -2.07 9.52
CA ALA A 31 18.71 -2.99 9.02
C ALA A 31 19.68 -2.28 8.05
N ASP A 32 19.14 -1.49 7.11
CA ASP A 32 19.93 -0.85 6.05
C ASP A 32 20.61 0.45 6.45
N SER A 33 20.09 1.13 7.48
CA SER A 33 20.51 2.49 7.79
C SER A 33 21.69 2.58 8.76
N ASN A 34 22.66 3.42 8.39
CA ASN A 34 23.82 3.79 9.22
C ASN A 34 23.65 5.11 9.99
N ALA A 35 22.45 5.72 9.97
CA ALA A 35 22.20 6.94 10.72
C ALA A 35 22.32 6.72 12.23
N ARG A 36 22.70 7.77 12.98
CA ARG A 36 22.78 7.72 14.45
C ARG A 36 21.47 7.23 15.07
N LEU A 37 20.33 7.73 14.60
CA LEU A 37 19.02 7.30 15.08
C LEU A 37 18.77 5.80 14.84
N ALA A 38 19.20 5.26 13.69
CA ALA A 38 19.02 3.85 13.39
C ALA A 38 19.83 2.96 14.34
N ARG A 39 21.05 3.40 14.73
CA ARG A 39 21.87 2.71 15.73
C ARG A 39 21.21 2.73 17.11
N ASP A 40 20.75 3.90 17.55
CA ASP A 40 20.06 4.06 18.84
C ASP A 40 18.82 3.15 18.92
N LEU A 41 18.04 3.06 17.82
CA LEU A 41 16.87 2.19 17.74
C LEU A 41 17.22 0.71 17.68
N ARG A 42 18.28 0.31 16.96
CA ARG A 42 18.78 -1.07 16.95
C ARG A 42 19.18 -1.53 18.35
N GLU A 43 19.90 -0.71 19.09
CA GLU A 43 20.28 -1.01 20.48
C GLU A 43 19.03 -1.15 21.38
N ARG A 44 18.03 -0.28 21.19
CA ARG A 44 16.77 -0.38 21.93
C ARG A 44 16.01 -1.66 21.61
N THR A 45 15.86 -2.01 20.33
CA THR A 45 15.21 -3.26 19.88
C THR A 45 15.93 -4.47 20.45
N TYR A 46 17.26 -4.50 20.36
CA TYR A 46 18.08 -5.58 20.92
C TYR A 46 17.83 -5.80 22.41
N ASN A 47 17.86 -4.73 23.20
CA ASN A 47 17.60 -4.80 24.64
C ASN A 47 16.20 -5.34 24.95
N MET A 48 15.19 -4.98 24.16
CA MET A 48 13.83 -5.48 24.36
C MET A 48 13.68 -6.95 23.98
N VAL A 49 14.29 -7.38 22.87
CA VAL A 49 14.31 -8.79 22.46
C VAL A 49 14.96 -9.65 23.55
N ARG A 50 16.12 -9.25 24.07
CA ARG A 50 16.79 -9.96 25.18
C ARG A 50 16.00 -9.96 26.47
N SER A 51 15.23 -8.89 26.74
CA SER A 51 14.33 -8.86 27.89
C SER A 51 13.09 -9.77 27.76
N GLY A 52 12.99 -10.53 26.66
CA GLY A 52 11.88 -11.47 26.43
C GLY A 52 10.60 -10.82 25.94
N LYS A 53 10.64 -9.55 25.50
CA LYS A 53 9.47 -8.86 24.96
C LYS A 53 9.02 -9.46 23.64
N SER A 54 7.72 -9.53 23.42
CA SER A 54 7.12 -9.97 22.16
C SER A 54 7.33 -8.94 21.03
N ASN A 55 7.24 -9.37 19.77
CA ASN A 55 7.39 -8.47 18.62
C ASN A 55 6.33 -7.34 18.66
N ASN A 56 5.10 -7.66 19.06
CA ASN A 56 4.02 -6.68 19.18
C ASN A 56 4.30 -5.64 20.27
N GLU A 57 4.79 -6.05 21.46
CA GLU A 57 5.16 -5.09 22.51
C GLU A 57 6.30 -4.16 22.07
N ILE A 58 7.27 -4.69 21.31
CA ILE A 58 8.38 -3.89 20.77
C ILE A 58 7.85 -2.88 19.76
N ILE A 59 7.03 -3.32 18.80
CA ILE A 59 6.40 -2.47 17.80
C ILE A 59 5.55 -1.39 18.46
N GLU A 60 4.70 -1.75 19.42
CA GLU A 60 3.84 -0.82 20.14
C GLU A 60 4.66 0.21 20.90
N HIS A 61 5.74 -0.21 21.58
CA HIS A 61 6.64 0.72 22.27
C HIS A 61 7.31 1.72 21.32
N MET A 62 7.70 1.27 20.12
CA MET A 62 8.26 2.15 19.10
C MET A 62 7.20 3.12 18.57
N VAL A 63 5.99 2.63 18.27
CA VAL A 63 4.88 3.45 17.76
C VAL A 63 4.41 4.47 18.80
N GLU A 64 4.36 4.12 20.07
CA GLU A 64 3.99 5.04 21.16
C GLU A 64 4.91 6.26 21.20
N ARG A 65 6.21 6.05 20.97
CA ARG A 65 7.22 7.11 21.03
C ARG A 65 7.42 7.87 19.72
N PHE A 66 7.31 7.18 18.59
CA PHE A 66 7.72 7.67 17.27
C PHE A 66 6.57 7.75 16.26
N GLY A 67 5.38 7.27 16.62
CA GLY A 67 4.20 7.19 15.77
C GLY A 67 4.28 6.07 14.74
N ASP A 68 3.23 5.96 13.91
CA ASP A 68 3.12 4.93 12.87
C ASP A 68 4.22 5.03 11.80
N PHE A 69 4.89 6.18 11.71
CA PHE A 69 6.02 6.43 10.82
C PHE A 69 7.31 5.72 11.24
N VAL A 70 7.35 5.03 12.37
CA VAL A 70 8.47 4.13 12.68
C VAL A 70 8.33 2.79 11.98
N LEU A 71 7.13 2.44 11.51
CA LEU A 71 6.88 1.20 10.79
C LEU A 71 7.21 1.39 9.31
N TYR A 72 7.95 0.45 8.74
CA TYR A 72 8.25 0.44 7.32
C TYR A 72 6.97 0.26 6.49
N ARG A 73 6.08 -0.63 6.94
CA ARG A 73 4.76 -0.82 6.35
C ARG A 73 3.68 -0.16 7.22
N PRO A 74 2.88 0.78 6.68
CA PRO A 74 1.82 1.42 7.45
C PRO A 74 0.76 0.36 7.84
N PRO A 75 0.30 0.32 9.10
CA PRO A 75 -0.69 -0.65 9.53
C PRO A 75 -2.04 -0.38 8.85
N LEU A 76 -2.86 -1.41 8.70
CA LEU A 76 -4.23 -1.27 8.21
C LEU A 76 -5.11 -0.71 9.34
N LYS A 77 -5.36 0.60 9.29
CA LYS A 77 -6.16 1.36 10.25
C LYS A 77 -7.25 2.13 9.50
N LYS A 78 -8.24 2.64 10.23
CA LYS A 78 -9.29 3.50 9.64
C LYS A 78 -8.72 4.71 8.89
N THR A 79 -7.58 5.23 9.33
CA THR A 79 -6.88 6.37 8.70
C THR A 79 -6.14 5.99 7.42
N THR A 80 -5.64 4.76 7.31
CA THR A 80 -4.88 4.26 6.15
C THR A 80 -5.74 3.45 5.17
N VAL A 81 -6.98 3.10 5.53
CA VAL A 81 -7.87 2.25 4.71
C VAL A 81 -8.05 2.76 3.28
N LEU A 82 -8.10 4.08 3.09
CA LEU A 82 -8.21 4.69 1.77
C LEU A 82 -6.96 4.46 0.92
N LEU A 83 -5.77 4.42 1.52
CA LEU A 83 -4.52 4.11 0.82
C LEU A 83 -4.52 2.66 0.31
N TRP A 84 -5.07 1.73 1.11
CA TRP A 84 -5.11 0.30 0.79
C TRP A 84 -6.17 -0.04 -0.26
N PHE A 85 -7.38 0.54 -0.16
CA PHE A 85 -8.50 0.19 -1.04
C PHE A 85 -8.78 1.22 -2.14
N GLY A 86 -8.21 2.42 -2.04
CA GLY A 86 -8.40 3.51 -3.01
C GLY A 86 -8.12 3.11 -4.46
N PRO A 87 -6.98 2.46 -4.78
CA PRO A 87 -6.69 2.01 -6.15
C PRO A 87 -7.75 1.05 -6.70
N ALA A 88 -8.20 0.08 -5.88
CA ALA A 88 -9.21 -0.89 -6.30
C ALA A 88 -10.58 -0.24 -6.50
N ILE A 89 -11.01 0.63 -5.58
CA ILE A 89 -12.27 1.39 -5.69
C ILE A 89 -12.26 2.25 -6.95
N PHE A 90 -11.15 2.96 -7.20
CA PHE A 90 -10.99 3.79 -8.39
C PHE A 90 -11.10 2.97 -9.69
N LEU A 91 -10.44 1.80 -9.73
CA LEU A 91 -10.51 0.90 -10.88
C LEU A 91 -11.93 0.39 -11.12
N ILE A 92 -12.65 0.00 -10.06
CA ILE A 92 -14.05 -0.43 -10.15
C ILE A 92 -14.93 0.67 -10.74
N ILE A 93 -14.76 1.92 -10.27
CA ILE A 93 -15.49 3.08 -10.79
C ILE A 93 -15.18 3.31 -12.28
N ALA A 94 -13.90 3.27 -12.66
CA ALA A 94 -13.47 3.47 -14.05
C ALA A 94 -14.05 2.40 -14.98
N VAL A 95 -13.96 1.12 -14.60
CA VAL A 95 -14.51 0.00 -15.38
C VAL A 95 -16.04 0.09 -15.47
N SER A 96 -16.72 0.38 -14.35
CA SER A 96 -18.18 0.47 -14.33
C SER A 96 -18.70 1.61 -15.21
N THR A 97 -18.07 2.78 -15.15
CA THR A 97 -18.45 3.93 -15.97
C THR A 97 -18.20 3.68 -17.46
N PHE A 98 -17.05 3.09 -17.82
CA PHE A 98 -16.75 2.69 -19.19
C PHE A 98 -17.74 1.66 -19.73
N TRP A 99 -18.08 0.65 -18.93
CA TRP A 99 -19.04 -0.39 -19.30
C TRP A 99 -20.44 0.20 -19.53
N LEU A 100 -20.92 1.03 -18.60
CA LEU A 100 -22.22 1.71 -18.74
C LEU A 100 -22.27 2.61 -19.99
N TYR A 101 -21.19 3.36 -20.25
CA TYR A 101 -21.10 4.24 -21.42
C TYR A 101 -21.11 3.45 -22.74
N SER A 102 -20.30 2.40 -22.84
CA SER A 102 -20.19 1.56 -24.05
C SER A 102 -21.48 0.77 -24.34
N HIS A 103 -22.20 0.31 -23.31
CA HIS A 103 -23.50 -0.34 -23.50
C HIS A 103 -24.59 0.65 -23.93
N ARG A 104 -24.52 1.92 -23.51
CA ARG A 104 -25.50 2.94 -23.91
C ARG A 104 -25.33 3.38 -25.36
N THR A 105 -24.10 3.47 -25.86
CA THR A 105 -23.82 3.83 -27.27
C THR A 105 -24.13 2.68 -28.24
N ARG A 106 -23.92 1.41 -27.84
CA ARG A 106 -24.31 0.24 -28.65
C ARG A 106 -25.82 0.00 -28.73
N ARG A 107 -26.61 0.60 -27.83
CA ARG A 107 -28.07 0.50 -27.80
C ARG A 107 -28.78 1.71 -28.40
N ARG A 108 -28.19 2.43 -29.37
CA ARG A 108 -28.99 3.30 -30.23
C ARG A 108 -29.82 2.42 -31.16
N PRO A 109 -31.14 2.30 -30.97
CA PRO A 109 -31.94 1.51 -31.89
C PRO A 109 -31.93 2.20 -33.26
N ILE A 110 -31.76 1.43 -34.34
CA ILE A 110 -31.77 1.90 -35.74
C ILE A 110 -33.04 2.74 -36.05
N SER A 111 -34.12 2.53 -35.29
CA SER A 111 -35.35 3.32 -35.38
C SER A 111 -35.17 4.81 -35.08
N ASP A 112 -34.12 5.19 -34.33
CA ASP A 112 -33.82 6.56 -33.90
C ASP A 112 -32.88 7.32 -34.87
N LEU A 113 -32.63 6.75 -36.07
CA LEU A 113 -31.89 7.45 -37.12
C LEU A 113 -32.72 8.60 -37.67
N SER A 114 -32.14 9.81 -37.62
CA SER A 114 -32.71 10.99 -38.24
C SER A 114 -32.84 10.79 -39.76
N PRO A 115 -33.76 11.50 -40.43
CA PRO A 115 -33.98 11.35 -41.88
C PRO A 115 -32.68 11.54 -42.69
N VAL A 116 -31.81 12.44 -42.24
CA VAL A 116 -30.51 12.75 -42.86
C VAL A 116 -29.54 11.57 -42.77
N GLU A 117 -29.53 10.84 -41.66
CA GLU A 117 -28.65 9.67 -41.48
C GLU A 117 -29.10 8.48 -42.33
N ARG A 118 -30.42 8.33 -42.55
CA ARG A 118 -30.97 7.28 -43.42
C ARG A 118 -30.61 7.49 -44.88
N GLU A 119 -30.69 8.73 -45.36
CA GLU A 119 -30.32 9.07 -46.74
C GLU A 119 -28.83 8.80 -47.00
N LYS A 120 -27.96 9.14 -46.04
CA LYS A 120 -26.52 8.86 -46.15
C LYS A 120 -26.22 7.36 -46.15
N ALA A 121 -26.94 6.57 -45.35
CA ALA A 121 -26.80 5.12 -45.34
C ALA A 121 -27.24 4.47 -46.66
N GLN A 122 -28.33 4.96 -47.28
CA GLN A 122 -28.80 4.46 -48.57
C GLN A 122 -27.78 4.75 -49.69
N ARG A 123 -27.25 5.98 -49.76
CA ARG A 123 -26.23 6.33 -50.78
C ARG A 123 -24.98 5.45 -50.72
N LEU A 124 -24.56 5.03 -49.52
CA LEU A 124 -23.40 4.14 -49.34
C LEU A 124 -23.69 2.67 -49.67
N LEU A 125 -24.96 2.26 -49.74
CA LEU A 125 -25.36 0.91 -50.16
C LEU A 125 -25.57 0.81 -51.67
N ASP A 126 -25.86 1.94 -52.30
CA ASP A 126 -26.07 2.06 -53.75
C ASP A 126 -24.74 2.32 -54.52
N GLU A 127 -23.62 2.56 -53.81
CA GLU A 127 -22.24 2.53 -54.32
C GLU A 127 -21.61 1.13 -54.20
#